data_AF-A0A4Q9HTZ3-F1
#
_entry.id   AF-A0A4Q9HTZ3-F1
#
_cell.length_a   1.000
_cell.length_b   1.000
_cell.length_c   1.000
_cell.angle_alpha   90.00
_cell.angle_beta   90.00
_cell.angle_gamma   90.00
#
_symmetry.space_group_name_H-M   'P 1'
#
loop_
_entity.id
_entity.type
_entity.pdbx_description
1 polymer ?
#
loop_
_entity_poly.entity_id
_entity_poly.type
_entity_poly.pdbx_seq_one_letter_code
_entity_poly.pdbx_strand_id
1 'polypeptide(L)' 'ALRAVAAEAVQLHGGIGFTWEHDAHLYFKRATCDELLLGPVHRLRARAAEEAGLFTAGTREAAGA' A
#
# COMPACT_ATOMS: atom_id res chain seq x y z
N ALA A 1 -1.43 -1.61 -1.96
CA ALA A 1 -2.36 -0.78 -2.74
C ALA A 1 -1.60 0.00 -3.81
N LEU A 2 -0.71 0.93 -3.44
CA LEU A 2 0.03 1.75 -4.41
C LEU A 2 0.78 0.93 -5.48
N ARG A 3 1.56 -0.09 -5.08
CA ARG A 3 2.31 -0.94 -6.01
C ARG A 3 1.43 -1.68 -7.03
N ALA A 4 0.29 -2.21 -6.59
CA ALA A 4 -0.66 -2.91 -7.46
C ALA A 4 -1.29 -1.95 -8.47
N VAL A 5 -1.80 -0.81 -8.00
CA VAL A 5 -2.41 0.22 -8.85
C VAL A 5 -1.41 0.76 -9.86
N ALA A 6 -0.17 1.04 -9.45
CA ALA A 6 0.86 1.52 -10.36
C ALA A 6 1.27 0.47 -11.41
N ALA A 7 1.27 -0.82 -11.04
CA ALA A 7 1.53 -1.89 -11.99
C ALA A 7 0.40 -2.03 -13.02
N GLU A 8 -0.86 -1.98 -12.56
CA GLU A 8 -2.04 -1.99 -13.44
C GLU A 8 -2.05 -0.76 -14.36
N ALA A 9 -1.67 0.41 -13.86
CA ALA A 9 -1.54 1.61 -14.68
C ALA A 9 -0.54 1.40 -15.82
N VAL A 10 0.61 0.76 -15.58
CA VAL A 10 1.54 0.41 -16.67
C VAL A 10 0.86 -0.52 -17.68
N GLN A 11 0.14 -1.55 -17.22
CA GLN A 11 -0.52 -2.51 -18.12
C GLN A 11 -1.66 -1.88 -18.94
N LEU A 12 -2.43 -0.96 -18.35
CA LEU A 12 -3.55 -0.30 -19.02
C LEU A 12 -3.11 0.53 -20.23
N HIS A 13 -1.90 1.11 -20.16
CA HIS A 13 -1.32 1.89 -21.25
C HIS A 13 -0.59 1.00 -22.27
N GLY A 14 -0.37 -0.28 -21.98
CA GLY A 14 0.43 -1.17 -22.83
C GLY A 14 1.90 -0.73 -22.88
N GLY A 15 2.54 -0.91 -24.04
CA GLY A 15 3.98 -0.68 -24.19
C GLY A 15 4.44 0.73 -23.82
N ILE A 16 3.66 1.77 -24.17
CA ILE A 16 3.98 3.18 -23.85
C ILE A 16 4.03 3.43 -22.35
N GLY A 17 3.31 2.63 -21.55
CA GLY A 17 3.33 2.71 -20.09
C GLY A 17 4.71 2.46 -19.48
N PHE A 18 5.65 1.88 -20.24
CA PHE A 18 7.03 1.59 -19.82
C PHE A 18 8.10 2.39 -20.59
N THR A 19 7.71 3.36 -21.42
CA THR A 19 8.63 4.24 -22.15
C THR A 19 8.69 5.63 -21.52
N TRP A 20 9.51 6.54 -22.07
CA TRP A 20 9.71 7.90 -21.52
C TRP A 20 8.58 8.88 -21.88
N GLU A 21 7.69 8.50 -22.77
CA GLU A 21 6.56 9.28 -23.25
C GLU A 21 5.37 9.22 -22.29
N HIS A 22 5.40 8.35 -21.28
CA HIS A 22 4.35 8.24 -20.28
C HIS A 22 4.91 7.98 -18.86
N ASP A 23 4.37 8.68 -17.86
CA ASP A 23 4.92 8.68 -16.49
C ASP A 23 4.55 7.46 -15.64
N ALA A 24 3.66 6.57 -16.11
CA ALA A 24 3.18 5.41 -15.32
C ALA A 24 4.32 4.57 -14.70
N HIS A 25 5.38 4.33 -15.46
CA HIS A 25 6.53 3.56 -14.98
C HIS A 25 7.28 4.24 -13.83
N LEU A 26 7.26 5.58 -13.72
CA LEU A 26 7.87 6.31 -12.61
C LEU A 26 7.14 5.99 -11.30
N TYR A 27 5.82 5.95 -11.33
CA TYR A 27 5.00 5.60 -10.16
C TYR A 27 5.20 4.14 -9.74
N PHE A 28 5.35 3.21 -10.70
CA PHE A 28 5.63 1.82 -10.37
C PHE A 28 7.00 1.64 -9.71
N LYS A 29 8.03 2.32 -10.23
CA LYS A 29 9.38 2.34 -9.63
C LYS A 29 9.33 2.93 -8.21
N ARG A 30 8.65 4.07 -8.03
CA ARG A 30 8.48 4.72 -6.72
C ARG A 30 7.78 3.80 -5.72
N ALA A 31 6.64 3.21 -6.10
CA ALA A 31 5.88 2.33 -5.23
C ALA A 31 6.67 1.09 -4.80
N THR A 32 7.54 0.59 -5.68
CA THR A 32 8.46 -0.52 -5.37
C THR A 32 9.54 -0.08 -4.38
N CYS A 33 10.12 1.11 -4.55
CA CYS A 33 11.08 1.67 -3.60
C CYS A 33 10.45 1.94 -2.23
N ASP A 34 9.22 2.49 -2.19
CA ASP A 34 8.50 2.79 -0.95
C ASP A 34 8.27 1.50 -0.14
N GLU A 35 7.92 0.38 -0.78
CA GLU A 35 7.74 -0.91 -0.11
C GLU A 35 9.06 -1.47 0.47
N LEU A 36 10.19 -1.23 -0.19
CA LEU A 36 11.52 -1.60 0.33
C LEU A 36 11.95 -0.73 1.52
N LEU A 37 11.69 0.58 1.46
CA LEU A 37 12.14 1.53 2.47
C LEU A 37 11.26 1.53 3.72
N LEU A 38 9.94 1.41 3.55
CA LEU A 38 8.96 1.55 4.64
C LEU A 38 8.36 0.21 5.08
N GLY A 39 8.67 -0.86 4.34
CA GLY A 39 8.12 -2.18 4.54
C GLY A 39 6.75 -2.37 3.89
N PRO A 40 6.22 -3.61 3.98
CA PRO A 40 5.01 -3.99 3.27
C PRO A 40 3.77 -3.29 3.86
N VAL A 41 2.82 -2.95 2.98
CA VAL A 41 1.62 -2.15 3.32
C VAL A 41 0.78 -2.72 4.46
N HIS A 42 0.77 -4.04 4.67
CA HIS A 42 0.01 -4.65 5.76
C HIS A 42 0.55 -4.27 7.14
N ARG A 43 1.87 -4.06 7.29
CA ARG A 43 2.48 -3.60 8.55
C ARG A 43 2.11 -2.15 8.83
N LEU A 44 2.15 -1.31 7.80
CA LEU A 44 1.74 0.10 7.92
C LEU A 44 0.26 0.22 8.32
N ARG A 45 -0.61 -0.61 7.74
CA ARG A 45 -2.04 -0.66 8.11
C ARG A 45 -2.24 -1.16 9.54
N ALA A 46 -1.53 -2.20 9.96
CA ALA A 46 -1.58 -2.70 11.33
C ALA A 46 -1.16 -1.61 12.32
N ARG A 47 -0.04 -0.93 12.06
CA ARG A 47 0.45 0.18 12.88
C ARG A 47 -0.56 1.33 12.97
N ALA A 48 -1.14 1.73 11.84
CA ALA A 48 -2.17 2.77 11.82
C ALA A 48 -3.42 2.36 12.63
N ALA A 49 -3.81 1.08 12.58
CA ALA A 49 -4.94 0.57 13.34
C ALA A 49 -4.68 0.51 14.86
N GLU A 50 -3.46 0.16 15.26
CA GLU A 50 -3.00 0.24 16.66
C GLU A 50 -3.06 1.68 17.17
N GLU A 51 -2.50 2.63 16.41
CA GLU A 51 -2.49 4.06 16.78
C GLU A 51 -3.90 4.65 16.83
N ALA A 52 -4.79 4.22 15.94
CA ALA A 52 -6.20 4.62 15.94
C ALA A 52 -7.07 3.85 16.96
N GLY A 53 -6.51 2.86 17.68
CA GLY A 53 -7.25 2.08 18.68
C GLY A 53 -8.38 1.21 18.11
N LEU A 54 -8.33 0.87 16.82
CA LEU A 54 -9.46 0.22 16.12
C LEU A 54 -9.81 -1.17 16.65
N PHE A 55 -8.90 -1.82 17.36
CA PHE A 55 -9.07 -3.20 17.83
C PHE A 55 -8.94 -3.36 19.36
N THR A 56 -8.82 -2.27 20.13
CA THR A 56 -8.65 -2.33 21.59
C THR A 56 -9.97 -2.35 22.37
N ALA A 57 -11.10 -2.05 21.74
CA ALA A 57 -12.42 -2.06 22.38
C ALA A 57 -12.92 -3.49 22.69
N GLY A 58 -12.61 -4.47 21.82
CA GLY A 58 -13.13 -5.85 21.95
C GLY A 58 -12.53 -6.67 23.09
N THR A 59 -11.35 -6.32 23.60
CA THR A 59 -10.74 -7.01 24.74
C THR A 59 -11.35 -6.59 26.08
N ARG A 60 -12.02 -5.43 26.18
CA ARG A 60 -12.70 -5.00 27.41
C ARG A 60 -14.09 -5.63 27.58
N GLU A 61 -14.83 -5.87 26.50
CA GLU A 61 -16.12 -6.58 26.57
C GLU A 61 -15.95 -8.06 26.92
N ALA A 62 -14.93 -8.73 26.41
CA ALA A 62 -14.67 -10.15 26.69
C ALA A 62 -14.11 -10.42 28.10
N ALA A 63 -13.57 -9.42 28.79
CA ALA A 63 -13.06 -9.56 30.16
C ALA A 63 -14.09 -9.18 31.24
N GLY A 64 -15.28 -8.72 30.85
CA GLY A 64 -16.38 -8.33 31.74
C GLY A 64 -17.60 -9.27 31.74
N ALA A 65 -17.53 -10.39 31.00
CA ALA A 65 -18.50 -11.48 31.01
C ALA A 65 -17.86 -12.73 31.64
#